data_AF-A0A8T3Y2C0-F1
#
_entry.id   AF-A0A8T3Y2C0-F1
#
_cell.length_a   1.000
_cell.length_b   1.000
_cell.length_c   1.000
_cell.angle_alpha   90.00
_cell.angle_beta   90.00
_cell.angle_gamma   90.00
#
_symmetry.space_group_name_H-M   'P 1'
#
loop_
_entity.id
_entity.type
_entity.pdbx_description
1 polymer ?
#
loop_
_entity_poly.entity_id
_entity_poly.type
_entity_poly.pdbx_seq_one_letter_code
_entity_poly.pdbx_strand_id
1 'polypeptide(L)'
;MADALTAINSGLLVPLLDIWNGALKSIPGLVAALLVLIVGYIVAWAISYVLEHILERIKLDQWVVHQTHMKKLAGGFRLSHLISVLVKWFSFIVFLSPAASLLGPGLSPLAEFLQVIALWVPQAIGAILLAFFGFVAAEYVAWKVMALEGKSSHIISGASKNLILILTLLVVLGQLGINITVASGTFLIIVAGIMLGLALAFGIGFGLALKDDAKGMIRNLRKKL
;
A
#
# COMPACT_ATOMS: atom_id res chain seq x y z
N MET A 1 -32.31 -38.21 -49.49
CA MET A 1 -32.62 -36.76 -49.61
C MET A 1 -33.00 -36.15 -48.27
N ALA A 2 -33.85 -36.80 -47.46
CA ALA A 2 -34.16 -36.36 -46.09
C ALA A 2 -32.91 -36.27 -45.18
N ASP A 3 -31.99 -37.23 -45.27
CA ASP A 3 -30.77 -37.27 -44.41
C ASP A 3 -29.76 -36.17 -44.74
N ALA A 4 -29.72 -35.70 -45.99
CA ALA A 4 -28.87 -34.58 -46.39
C ALA A 4 -29.42 -33.24 -45.88
N LEU A 5 -30.75 -33.09 -45.85
CA LEU A 5 -31.42 -31.90 -45.32
C LEU A 5 -31.30 -31.81 -43.81
N THR A 6 -31.40 -32.93 -43.09
CA THR A 6 -31.18 -32.97 -41.64
C THR A 6 -29.72 -32.69 -41.29
N ALA A 7 -28.75 -33.23 -42.04
CA ALA A 7 -27.32 -32.96 -41.84
C ALA A 7 -26.92 -31.49 -42.07
N ILE A 8 -27.50 -30.81 -43.08
CA ILE A 8 -27.27 -29.38 -43.30
C ILE A 8 -27.89 -28.54 -42.18
N ASN A 9 -29.10 -28.91 -41.74
CA ASN A 9 -29.79 -28.18 -40.67
C ASN A 9 -29.05 -28.30 -39.33
N SER A 10 -28.71 -29.52 -38.90
CA SER A 10 -28.03 -29.76 -37.62
C SER A 10 -26.53 -29.44 -37.65
N GLY A 11 -25.87 -29.58 -38.80
CA GLY A 11 -24.42 -29.41 -38.93
C GLY A 11 -23.98 -27.96 -39.18
N LEU A 12 -24.82 -27.11 -39.78
CA LEU A 12 -24.45 -25.75 -40.16
C LEU A 12 -25.46 -24.69 -39.69
N LEU A 13 -26.76 -24.92 -39.88
CA LEU A 13 -27.76 -23.89 -39.61
C LEU A 13 -27.98 -23.68 -38.10
N VAL A 14 -28.04 -24.75 -37.31
CA VAL A 14 -28.21 -24.66 -35.84
C VAL A 14 -27.05 -23.91 -35.16
N PRO A 15 -25.76 -24.24 -35.40
CA PRO A 15 -24.65 -23.49 -34.83
C PRO A 15 -24.64 -22.00 -35.23
N LEU A 16 -24.98 -21.69 -36.50
CA LEU A 16 -25.05 -20.30 -36.97
C LEU A 16 -26.20 -19.53 -36.31
N LEU A 17 -27.36 -20.18 -36.14
CA LEU A 17 -28.50 -19.61 -35.42
C LEU A 17 -28.19 -19.40 -33.93
N ASP A 18 -27.44 -20.29 -33.30
CA ASP A 18 -27.02 -20.14 -31.91
C ASP A 18 -26.01 -19.00 -31.72
N ILE A 19 -25.05 -18.83 -32.63
CA ILE A 19 -24.13 -17.69 -32.64
C ILE A 19 -24.91 -16.39 -32.86
N TRP A 20 -25.85 -16.37 -33.81
CA TRP A 20 -26.69 -15.22 -34.11
C TRP A 20 -27.59 -14.82 -32.93
N ASN A 21 -28.25 -15.79 -32.32
CA ASN A 21 -29.08 -15.57 -31.13
C ASN A 21 -28.24 -15.17 -29.92
N GLY A 22 -27.03 -15.72 -29.78
CA GLY A 22 -26.05 -15.30 -28.78
C GLY A 22 -25.65 -13.83 -28.96
N ALA A 23 -25.34 -13.41 -30.20
CA ALA A 23 -24.99 -12.03 -30.52
C ALA A 23 -26.13 -11.05 -30.21
N LEU A 24 -27.36 -11.39 -30.56
CA LEU A 24 -28.55 -10.57 -30.25
C LEU A 24 -28.79 -10.44 -28.74
N LYS A 25 -28.56 -11.52 -27.97
CA LYS A 25 -28.72 -11.51 -26.50
C LYS A 25 -27.64 -10.69 -25.78
N SER A 26 -26.48 -10.47 -26.40
CA SER A 26 -25.40 -9.64 -25.84
C SER A 26 -25.60 -8.13 -26.07
N ILE A 27 -26.51 -7.70 -26.96
CA ILE A 27 -26.75 -6.28 -27.25
C ILE A 27 -27.13 -5.47 -25.99
N PRO A 28 -28.11 -5.91 -25.16
CA PRO A 28 -28.44 -5.18 -23.93
C PRO A 28 -27.25 -5.08 -22.96
N GLY A 29 -26.46 -6.15 -22.84
CA GLY A 29 -25.26 -6.19 -22.02
C GLY A 29 -24.17 -5.24 -22.51
N LEU A 30 -23.97 -5.15 -23.83
CA LEU A 30 -23.05 -4.19 -24.46
C LEU A 30 -23.45 -2.74 -24.18
N VAL A 31 -24.74 -2.41 -24.29
CA VAL A 31 -25.24 -1.06 -23.98
C VAL A 31 -25.05 -0.74 -22.49
N ALA A 32 -25.39 -1.68 -21.60
CA ALA A 32 -25.21 -1.50 -20.16
C ALA A 32 -23.72 -1.34 -19.78
N ALA A 33 -22.84 -2.17 -20.35
CA ALA A 33 -21.39 -2.08 -20.15
C ALA A 33 -20.86 -0.72 -20.64
N LEU A 34 -21.30 -0.26 -21.81
CA LEU A 34 -20.89 1.04 -22.35
C LEU A 34 -21.33 2.20 -21.43
N LEU A 35 -22.55 2.16 -20.90
CA LEU A 35 -23.02 3.15 -19.93
C LEU A 35 -22.15 3.16 -18.67
N VAL A 36 -21.82 1.98 -18.13
CA VAL A 36 -20.94 1.86 -16.96
C VAL A 36 -19.54 2.42 -17.25
N LEU A 37 -18.99 2.16 -18.43
CA LEU A 37 -17.68 2.71 -18.83
C LEU A 37 -17.71 4.23 -18.98
N ILE A 38 -18.77 4.80 -19.55
CA ILE A 38 -18.94 6.26 -19.67
C ILE A 38 -18.98 6.90 -18.29
N VAL A 39 -19.82 6.37 -17.38
CA VAL A 39 -19.90 6.86 -16.00
C VAL A 39 -18.55 6.70 -15.30
N GLY A 40 -17.92 5.54 -15.45
CA GLY A 40 -16.62 5.25 -14.85
C GLY A 40 -15.52 6.20 -15.31
N TYR A 41 -15.50 6.54 -16.60
CA TYR A 41 -14.53 7.49 -17.15
C TYR A 41 -14.72 8.90 -16.56
N ILE A 42 -15.97 9.36 -16.43
CA ILE A 42 -16.29 10.67 -15.84
C ILE A 42 -15.86 10.71 -14.37
N VAL A 43 -16.17 9.66 -13.60
CA VAL A 43 -15.79 9.56 -12.18
C VAL A 43 -14.26 9.52 -12.02
N ALA A 44 -13.58 8.69 -12.83
CA ALA A 44 -12.13 8.59 -12.80
C ALA A 44 -11.44 9.93 -13.15
N TRP A 45 -11.97 10.65 -14.14
CA TRP A 45 -11.50 11.99 -14.47
C TRP A 45 -11.68 12.96 -13.29
N ALA A 46 -12.85 12.99 -12.66
CA ALA A 46 -13.13 13.86 -11.52
C ALA A 46 -12.19 13.58 -10.33
N ILE A 47 -11.97 12.30 -9.98
CA ILE A 47 -11.04 11.89 -8.91
C ILE A 47 -9.62 12.34 -9.23
N SER A 48 -9.15 12.09 -10.46
CA SER A 48 -7.79 12.47 -10.87
C SER A 48 -7.56 13.98 -10.80
N TYR A 49 -8.57 14.76 -11.19
CA TYR A 49 -8.51 16.22 -11.15
C TYR A 49 -8.39 16.75 -9.71
N VAL A 50 -9.21 16.24 -8.79
CA VAL A 50 -9.16 16.62 -7.37
C VAL A 50 -7.81 16.23 -6.76
N LEU A 51 -7.33 15.04 -7.08
CA LEU A 51 -6.08 14.53 -6.55
C LEU A 51 -4.88 15.37 -7.02
N GLU A 52 -4.82 15.71 -8.31
CA GLU A 52 -3.76 16.58 -8.87
C GLU A 52 -3.69 17.90 -8.11
N HIS A 53 -4.83 18.54 -7.86
CA HIS A 53 -4.90 19.78 -7.09
C HIS A 53 -4.38 19.61 -5.66
N ILE A 54 -4.67 18.50 -4.99
CA ILE A 54 -4.16 18.23 -3.64
C ILE A 54 -2.65 18.02 -3.66
N LEU A 55 -2.12 17.26 -4.62
CA LEU A 55 -0.68 17.00 -4.75
C LEU A 55 0.13 18.27 -5.07
N GLU A 56 -0.43 19.16 -5.90
CA GLU A 56 0.18 20.46 -6.17
C GLU A 56 0.20 21.34 -4.91
N ARG A 57 -0.85 21.32 -4.09
CA ARG A 57 -0.95 22.10 -2.84
C ARG A 57 0.09 21.71 -1.79
N ILE A 58 0.39 20.42 -1.68
CA ILE A 58 1.44 19.92 -0.77
C ILE A 58 2.86 20.11 -1.33
N LYS A 59 2.99 20.71 -2.53
CA LYS A 59 4.28 21.00 -3.19
C LYS A 59 5.16 19.75 -3.35
N LEU A 60 4.54 18.59 -3.61
CA LEU A 60 5.23 17.30 -3.70
C LEU A 60 6.35 17.34 -4.75
N ASP A 61 6.09 18.00 -5.87
CA ASP A 61 7.08 18.23 -6.93
C ASP A 61 8.32 19.01 -6.43
N GLN A 62 8.14 20.00 -5.55
CA GLN A 62 9.25 20.79 -5.00
C GLN A 62 10.09 19.99 -4.00
N TRP A 63 9.43 19.12 -3.22
CA TRP A 63 10.08 18.27 -2.24
C TRP A 63 10.99 17.22 -2.90
N VAL A 64 10.51 16.58 -3.98
CA VAL A 64 11.29 15.56 -4.72
C VAL A 64 12.49 16.17 -5.43
N VAL A 65 12.35 17.34 -6.05
CA VAL A 65 13.45 18.04 -6.72
C VAL A 65 14.57 18.44 -5.74
N HIS A 66 14.22 18.78 -4.49
CA HIS A 66 15.19 19.14 -3.46
C HIS A 66 16.00 17.93 -2.96
N GLN A 67 15.37 16.76 -2.79
CA GLN A 67 16.03 15.58 -2.24
C GLN A 67 16.88 14.81 -3.24
N THR A 68 16.49 14.78 -4.53
CA THR A 68 17.14 13.90 -5.51
C THR A 68 18.33 14.53 -6.24
N HIS A 69 18.64 15.83 -6.04
CA HIS A 69 19.64 16.58 -6.82
C HIS A 69 19.43 16.49 -8.36
N MET A 70 18.28 15.98 -8.82
CA MET A 70 17.94 15.74 -10.22
C MET A 70 17.46 17.01 -10.94
N LYS A 71 18.11 18.16 -10.69
CA LYS A 71 17.82 19.42 -11.40
C LYS A 71 17.93 19.28 -12.93
N LYS A 72 18.71 18.32 -13.44
CA LYS A 72 18.92 18.10 -14.89
C LYS A 72 17.82 17.27 -15.58
N LEU A 73 16.98 16.55 -14.83
CA LEU A 73 15.80 15.84 -15.37
C LEU A 73 14.50 16.66 -15.20
N ALA A 74 14.58 17.81 -14.53
CA ALA A 74 13.45 18.67 -14.15
C ALA A 74 12.80 19.47 -15.30
N GLY A 75 13.15 19.19 -16.56
CA GLY A 75 12.61 19.87 -17.74
C GLY A 75 11.17 19.48 -18.10
N GLY A 76 10.28 19.28 -17.12
CA GLY A 76 8.85 19.05 -17.35
C GLY A 76 8.21 17.87 -16.59
N PHE A 77 8.97 17.09 -15.82
CA PHE A 77 8.42 15.93 -15.12
C PHE A 77 7.66 16.34 -13.85
N ARG A 78 6.33 16.50 -13.96
CA ARG A 78 5.43 16.77 -12.83
C ARG A 78 4.99 15.46 -12.21
N LEU A 79 5.58 15.11 -11.07
CA LEU A 79 5.26 13.86 -10.37
C LEU A 79 3.79 13.83 -9.94
N SER A 80 3.27 14.99 -9.53
CA SER A 80 1.85 15.21 -9.22
C SER A 80 0.95 14.84 -10.40
N HIS A 81 1.31 15.25 -11.62
CA HIS A 81 0.56 14.91 -12.83
C HIS A 81 0.63 13.41 -13.14
N LEU A 82 1.82 12.81 -13.03
CA LEU A 82 1.99 11.37 -13.30
C LEU A 82 1.19 10.50 -12.33
N ILE A 83 1.23 10.83 -11.03
CA ILE A 83 0.41 10.16 -10.01
C ILE A 83 -1.07 10.31 -10.35
N SER A 84 -1.50 11.50 -10.77
CA SER A 84 -2.90 11.77 -11.09
C SER A 84 -3.36 11.01 -12.34
N VAL A 85 -2.52 10.93 -13.37
CA VAL A 85 -2.76 10.12 -14.58
C VAL A 85 -2.85 8.63 -14.23
N LEU A 86 -1.95 8.12 -13.38
CA LEU A 86 -2.01 6.75 -12.90
C LEU A 86 -3.34 6.48 -12.17
N VAL A 87 -3.71 7.35 -11.22
CA VAL A 87 -4.96 7.21 -10.48
C VAL A 87 -6.17 7.27 -11.40
N LYS A 88 -6.19 8.11 -12.44
CA LYS A 88 -7.26 8.12 -13.45
C LYS A 88 -7.44 6.73 -14.08
N TRP A 89 -6.35 6.14 -14.58
CA TRP A 89 -6.39 4.83 -15.22
C TRP A 89 -6.78 3.72 -14.23
N PHE A 90 -6.25 3.77 -13.01
CA PHE A 90 -6.58 2.81 -11.95
C PHE A 90 -8.04 2.91 -11.50
N SER A 91 -8.57 4.12 -11.29
CA SER A 91 -9.99 4.33 -11.00
C SER A 91 -10.88 3.86 -12.14
N PHE A 92 -10.45 4.00 -13.40
CA PHE A 92 -11.19 3.48 -14.54
C PHE A 92 -11.25 1.94 -14.56
N ILE A 93 -10.18 1.25 -14.13
CA ILE A 93 -10.17 -0.23 -14.00
C ILE A 93 -11.27 -0.73 -13.07
N VAL A 94 -11.62 0.04 -12.03
CA VAL A 94 -12.72 -0.29 -11.10
C VAL A 94 -14.05 -0.46 -11.83
N PHE A 95 -14.31 0.34 -12.86
CA PHE A 95 -15.52 0.28 -13.66
C PHE A 95 -15.44 -0.73 -14.81
N LEU A 96 -14.23 -1.13 -15.18
CA LEU A 96 -14.00 -2.18 -16.17
C LEU A 96 -14.49 -3.55 -15.68
N SER A 97 -14.36 -3.84 -14.38
CA SER A 97 -14.84 -5.10 -13.78
C SER A 97 -16.36 -5.29 -13.95
N PRO A 98 -17.24 -4.40 -13.45
CA PRO A 98 -18.68 -4.54 -13.65
C PRO A 98 -19.09 -4.42 -15.13
N ALA A 99 -18.38 -3.61 -15.94
CA ALA A 99 -18.62 -3.57 -17.38
C ALA A 99 -18.34 -4.93 -18.04
N ALA A 100 -17.25 -5.61 -17.68
CA ALA A 100 -16.92 -6.95 -18.18
C ALA A 100 -17.96 -7.99 -17.74
N SER A 101 -18.48 -7.92 -16.51
CA SER A 101 -19.57 -8.80 -16.05
C SER A 101 -20.85 -8.64 -16.86
N LEU A 102 -21.16 -7.43 -17.32
CA LEU A 102 -22.37 -7.14 -18.11
C LEU A 102 -22.29 -7.68 -19.55
N LEU A 103 -21.09 -7.95 -20.08
CA LEU A 103 -20.89 -8.51 -21.43
C LEU A 103 -21.19 -10.01 -21.52
N GLY A 104 -21.33 -10.69 -20.38
CA GLY A 104 -21.78 -12.08 -20.29
C GLY A 104 -20.83 -13.00 -19.52
N PRO A 105 -21.27 -14.25 -19.26
CA PRO A 105 -20.57 -15.20 -18.38
C PRO A 105 -19.22 -15.69 -18.92
N GLY A 106 -18.94 -15.53 -20.21
CA GLY A 106 -17.64 -15.87 -20.80
C GLY A 106 -16.50 -14.95 -20.33
N LEU A 107 -16.81 -13.77 -19.80
CA LEU A 107 -15.84 -12.79 -19.30
C LEU A 107 -15.70 -12.79 -17.77
N SER A 108 -16.37 -13.70 -17.05
CA SER A 108 -16.31 -13.75 -15.57
C SER A 108 -14.87 -13.80 -15.01
N PRO A 109 -13.94 -14.62 -15.53
CA PRO A 109 -12.56 -14.61 -15.04
C PRO A 109 -11.84 -13.27 -15.24
N LEU A 110 -12.13 -12.57 -16.34
CA LEU A 110 -11.60 -11.23 -16.59
C LEU A 110 -12.21 -10.22 -15.62
N ALA A 111 -13.52 -10.28 -15.37
CA ALA A 111 -14.20 -9.40 -14.43
C ALA A 111 -13.66 -9.57 -12.99
N GLU A 112 -13.42 -10.80 -12.56
CA GLU A 112 -12.82 -11.13 -11.26
C GLU A 112 -11.38 -10.62 -11.15
N PHE A 113 -10.56 -10.82 -12.18
CA PHE A 113 -9.21 -10.27 -12.22
C PHE A 113 -9.19 -8.74 -12.13
N LEU A 114 -10.05 -8.08 -12.91
CA LEU A 114 -10.22 -6.62 -12.87
C LEU A 114 -10.71 -6.17 -11.49
N GLN A 115 -11.55 -6.96 -10.81
CA GLN A 115 -12.00 -6.67 -9.46
C GLN A 115 -10.86 -6.73 -8.44
N VAL A 116 -9.96 -7.72 -8.54
CA VAL A 116 -8.77 -7.81 -7.69
C VAL A 116 -7.87 -6.58 -7.89
N ILE A 117 -7.62 -6.18 -9.15
CA ILE A 117 -6.86 -4.96 -9.43
C ILE A 117 -7.57 -3.73 -8.87
N ALA A 118 -8.88 -3.62 -9.08
CA ALA A 118 -9.69 -2.51 -8.58
C ALA A 118 -9.61 -2.36 -7.06
N LEU A 119 -9.66 -3.47 -6.32
CA LEU A 119 -9.55 -3.48 -4.85
C LEU A 119 -8.13 -3.20 -4.35
N TRP A 120 -7.10 -3.44 -5.18
CA TRP A 120 -5.72 -3.08 -4.88
C TRP A 120 -5.47 -1.57 -4.98
N VAL A 121 -6.27 -0.82 -5.75
CA VAL A 121 -6.11 0.64 -5.92
C VAL A 121 -6.25 1.42 -4.61
N PRO A 122 -7.34 1.26 -3.81
CA PRO A 122 -7.42 1.89 -2.49
C PRO A 122 -6.25 1.54 -1.58
N GLN A 123 -5.78 0.29 -1.63
CA GLN A 123 -4.65 -0.17 -0.84
C GLN A 123 -3.35 0.53 -1.27
N ALA A 124 -3.10 0.65 -2.57
CA ALA A 124 -1.93 1.37 -3.11
C ALA A 124 -1.93 2.86 -2.71
N ILE A 125 -3.08 3.52 -2.74
CA ILE A 125 -3.21 4.91 -2.24
C ILE A 125 -2.85 4.99 -0.76
N GLY A 126 -3.39 4.08 0.06
CA GLY A 126 -3.05 3.97 1.48
C GLY A 126 -1.55 3.75 1.70
N ALA A 127 -0.91 2.91 0.87
CA ALA A 127 0.52 2.63 0.94
C ALA A 127 1.36 3.89 0.64
N ILE A 128 0.99 4.65 -0.39
CA ILE A 128 1.66 5.91 -0.75
C ILE A 128 1.51 6.93 0.38
N LEU A 129 0.30 7.08 0.94
CA LEU A 129 0.05 8.00 2.06
C LEU A 129 0.86 7.61 3.30
N LEU A 130 0.87 6.32 3.66
CA LEU A 130 1.66 5.82 4.79
C LEU A 130 3.16 5.98 4.56
N ALA A 131 3.66 5.75 3.35
CA ALA A 131 5.05 6.01 3.01
C ALA A 131 5.41 7.49 3.20
N PHE A 132 4.55 8.40 2.73
CA PHE A 132 4.74 9.84 2.90
C PHE A 132 4.74 10.24 4.37
N PHE A 133 3.69 9.88 5.12
CA PHE A 133 3.58 10.24 6.53
C PHE A 133 4.67 9.59 7.38
N GLY A 134 5.03 8.33 7.11
CA GLY A 134 6.09 7.64 7.83
C GLY A 134 7.47 8.23 7.54
N PHE A 135 7.72 8.67 6.30
CA PHE A 135 8.93 9.43 5.97
C PHE A 135 8.98 10.77 6.72
N VAL A 136 7.89 11.54 6.70
CA VAL A 136 7.79 12.82 7.42
C VAL A 136 7.98 12.63 8.93
N ALA A 137 7.36 11.59 9.50
CA ALA A 137 7.52 11.24 10.91
C ALA A 137 8.97 10.87 11.24
N ALA A 138 9.64 10.10 10.39
CA ALA A 138 11.04 9.73 10.57
C ALA A 138 11.95 10.96 10.62
N GLU A 139 11.79 11.89 9.68
CA GLU A 139 12.58 13.13 9.67
C GLU A 139 12.24 14.07 10.82
N TYR A 140 10.97 14.17 11.18
CA TYR A 140 10.54 15.00 12.31
C TYR A 140 11.16 14.52 13.63
N VAL A 141 11.15 13.20 13.87
CA VAL A 141 11.78 12.61 15.05
C VAL A 141 13.30 12.80 15.00
N ALA A 142 13.94 12.55 13.86
CA ALA A 142 15.39 12.74 13.69
C ALA A 142 15.82 14.18 13.99
N TRP A 143 15.07 15.16 13.47
CA TRP A 143 15.31 16.57 13.70
C TRP A 143 15.16 16.95 15.18
N LYS A 144 14.11 16.48 15.84
CA LYS A 144 13.93 16.70 17.29
C LYS A 144 15.05 16.11 18.12
N VAL A 145 15.52 14.90 17.80
CA VAL A 145 16.63 14.28 18.52
C VAL A 145 17.93 15.07 18.30
N MET A 146 18.18 15.54 17.07
CA MET A 146 19.33 16.41 16.75
C MET A 146 19.33 17.71 17.55
N ALA A 147 18.16 18.29 17.81
CA ALA A 147 18.03 19.52 18.58
C ALA A 147 18.40 19.40 20.08
N LEU A 148 18.55 18.18 20.62
CA LEU A 148 18.89 17.95 22.03
C LEU A 148 20.38 18.12 22.37
N GLU A 149 21.24 18.45 21.39
CA GLU A 149 22.69 18.72 21.55
C GLU A 149 23.50 17.71 22.40
N GLY A 150 23.03 16.46 22.51
CA GLY A 150 23.72 15.41 23.24
C GLY A 150 24.90 14.80 22.46
N LYS A 151 25.95 14.35 23.17
CA LYS A 151 27.13 13.69 22.58
C LYS A 151 26.79 12.47 21.69
N SER A 152 25.65 11.82 21.96
CA SER A 152 25.13 10.68 21.19
C SER A 152 23.94 11.02 20.28
N SER A 153 23.56 12.31 20.19
CA SER A 153 22.38 12.77 19.46
C SER A 153 22.41 12.35 17.98
N HIS A 154 23.59 12.40 17.36
CA HIS A 154 23.75 11.99 15.96
C HIS A 154 23.44 10.49 15.75
N ILE A 155 23.91 9.63 16.67
CA ILE A 155 23.70 8.18 16.61
C ILE A 155 22.22 7.85 16.90
N ILE A 156 21.64 8.47 17.93
CA ILE A 156 20.26 8.23 18.32
C ILE A 156 19.30 8.72 17.23
N SER A 157 19.57 9.88 16.62
CA SER A 157 18.79 10.42 15.51
C SER A 157 18.80 9.48 14.30
N GLY A 158 19.98 9.02 13.88
CA GLY A 158 20.10 8.06 12.78
C GLY A 158 19.40 6.73 13.07
N ALA A 159 19.55 6.21 14.30
CA ALA A 159 18.89 4.98 14.73
C ALA A 159 17.36 5.11 14.74
N SER A 160 16.82 6.18 15.33
CA SER A 160 15.38 6.45 15.36
C SER A 160 14.80 6.62 13.96
N LYS A 161 15.49 7.38 13.09
CA LYS A 161 15.09 7.57 11.70
C LYS A 161 15.00 6.25 10.95
N ASN A 162 16.08 5.45 10.99
CA ASN A 162 16.13 4.18 10.30
C ASN A 162 15.07 3.20 10.82
N LEU A 163 14.83 3.20 12.13
CA LEU A 163 13.81 2.34 12.74
C LEU A 163 12.39 2.72 12.28
N ILE A 164 12.06 4.01 12.26
CA ILE A 164 10.76 4.48 11.76
C ILE A 164 10.62 4.18 10.26
N LEU A 165 11.68 4.36 9.47
CA LEU A 165 11.65 4.05 8.02
C LEU A 165 11.48 2.56 7.76
N ILE A 166 12.15 1.67 8.50
CA ILE A 166 11.98 0.22 8.38
C ILE A 166 10.55 -0.18 8.76
N LEU A 167 10.02 0.34 9.87
CA LEU A 167 8.65 0.06 10.29
C LEU A 167 7.62 0.55 9.25
N THR A 168 7.81 1.79 8.77
CA THR A 168 6.98 2.36 7.70
C THR A 168 7.03 1.47 6.47
N LEU A 169 8.23 1.04 6.05
CA LEU A 169 8.41 0.17 4.90
C LEU A 169 7.67 -1.16 5.09
N LEU A 170 7.76 -1.80 6.26
CA LEU A 170 7.02 -3.04 6.54
C LEU A 170 5.51 -2.84 6.41
N VAL A 171 4.96 -1.76 6.97
CA VAL A 171 3.52 -1.46 6.88
C VAL A 171 3.12 -1.20 5.42
N VAL A 172 3.90 -0.41 4.68
CA VAL A 172 3.66 -0.10 3.27
C VAL A 172 3.69 -1.38 2.41
N LEU A 173 4.67 -2.27 2.63
CA LEU A 173 4.75 -3.55 1.93
C LEU A 173 3.53 -4.43 2.23
N GLY A 174 3.09 -4.50 3.49
CA GLY A 174 1.88 -5.22 3.87
C GLY A 174 0.63 -4.64 3.20
N GLN A 175 0.54 -3.32 3.10
CA GLN A 175 -0.56 -2.63 2.42
C GLN A 175 -0.60 -2.96 0.92
N LEU A 176 0.55 -3.14 0.27
CA LEU A 176 0.62 -3.54 -1.14
C LEU A 176 0.27 -5.02 -1.39
N GLY A 177 -0.09 -5.78 -0.35
CA GLY A 177 -0.43 -7.20 -0.42
C GLY A 177 0.77 -8.13 -0.33
N ILE A 178 1.97 -7.61 -0.02
CA ILE A 178 3.17 -8.43 0.17
C ILE A 178 3.08 -9.10 1.54
N ASN A 179 3.28 -10.42 1.58
CA ASN A 179 3.31 -11.15 2.84
C ASN A 179 4.58 -10.78 3.63
N ILE A 180 4.43 -9.89 4.61
CA ILE A 180 5.52 -9.41 5.46
C ILE A 180 5.80 -10.31 6.66
N THR A 181 5.12 -11.44 6.84
CA THR A 181 5.20 -12.26 8.07
C THR A 181 6.64 -12.61 8.44
N VAL A 182 7.46 -12.97 7.45
CA VAL A 182 8.87 -13.30 7.65
C VAL A 182 9.67 -12.05 8.06
N ALA A 183 9.43 -10.92 7.39
CA ALA A 183 10.13 -9.67 7.67
C ALA A 183 9.74 -9.08 9.05
N SER A 184 8.45 -9.03 9.36
CA SER A 184 7.93 -8.57 10.66
C SER A 184 8.35 -9.50 11.80
N GLY A 185 8.32 -10.83 11.58
CA GLY A 185 8.76 -11.81 12.55
C GLY A 185 10.25 -11.69 12.87
N THR A 186 11.09 -11.52 11.84
CA THR A 186 12.53 -11.31 12.01
C THR A 186 12.82 -10.01 12.76
N PHE A 187 12.16 -8.91 12.38
CA PHE A 187 12.29 -7.64 13.07
C PHE A 187 11.89 -7.74 14.55
N LEU A 188 10.77 -8.40 14.84
CA LEU A 188 10.29 -8.62 16.20
C LEU A 188 11.32 -9.41 17.02
N ILE A 189 11.90 -10.49 16.47
CA ILE A 189 12.92 -11.29 17.15
C ILE A 189 14.17 -10.46 17.45
N ILE A 190 14.63 -9.63 16.51
CA ILE A 190 15.79 -8.74 16.73
C ILE A 190 15.50 -7.75 17.85
N VAL A 191 14.36 -7.06 17.80
CA VAL A 191 13.97 -6.08 18.83
C VAL A 191 13.79 -6.77 20.19
N ALA A 192 13.14 -7.93 20.24
CA ALA A 192 12.98 -8.72 21.45
C ALA A 192 14.33 -9.14 22.03
N GLY A 193 15.29 -9.56 21.19
CA GLY A 193 16.64 -9.91 21.61
C GLY A 193 17.38 -8.73 22.25
N ILE A 194 17.31 -7.54 21.63
CA ILE A 194 17.90 -6.32 22.18
C ILE A 194 17.24 -5.96 23.52
N MET A 195 15.91 -6.00 23.58
CA MET A 195 15.15 -5.67 24.79
C MET A 195 15.43 -6.66 25.93
N LEU A 196 15.55 -7.95 25.64
CA LEU A 196 15.95 -8.96 26.62
C LEU A 196 17.36 -8.70 27.14
N GLY A 197 18.31 -8.38 26.24
CA GLY A 197 19.67 -8.00 26.64
C GLY A 197 19.69 -6.79 27.57
N LEU A 198 18.94 -5.74 27.24
CA LEU A 198 18.79 -4.55 28.08
C LEU A 198 18.13 -4.88 29.43
N ALA A 199 17.05 -5.66 29.43
CA ALA A 199 16.34 -6.07 30.63
C ALA A 199 17.27 -6.85 31.59
N LEU A 200 18.10 -7.75 31.07
CA LEU A 200 19.10 -8.48 31.84
C LEU A 200 20.20 -7.56 32.37
N ALA A 201 20.74 -6.67 31.52
CA ALA A 201 21.77 -5.73 31.93
C ALA A 201 21.29 -4.80 33.05
N PHE A 202 20.08 -4.25 32.92
CA PHE A 202 19.45 -3.44 33.97
C PHE A 202 19.15 -4.26 35.22
N GLY A 203 18.57 -5.46 35.09
CA GLY A 203 18.22 -6.31 36.22
C GLY A 203 19.44 -6.70 37.06
N ILE A 204 20.52 -7.12 36.39
CA ILE A 204 21.78 -7.49 37.05
C ILE A 204 22.47 -6.23 37.61
N GLY A 205 22.53 -5.15 36.83
CA GLY A 205 23.19 -3.91 37.22
C GLY A 205 22.55 -3.28 38.46
N PHE A 206 21.22 -3.11 38.47
CA PHE A 206 20.50 -2.62 39.64
C PHE A 206 20.58 -3.59 40.82
N GLY A 207 20.47 -4.90 40.57
CA GLY A 207 20.56 -5.91 41.63
C GLY A 207 21.92 -5.90 42.34
N LEU A 208 23.01 -5.71 41.60
CA LEU A 208 24.35 -5.56 42.18
C LEU A 208 24.55 -4.21 42.86
N ALA A 209 24.07 -3.11 42.26
CA ALA A 209 24.21 -1.77 42.83
C ALA A 209 23.48 -1.63 44.19
N LEU A 210 22.28 -2.19 44.32
CA LEU A 210 21.47 -2.11 45.54
C LEU A 210 21.88 -3.15 46.61
N LYS A 211 22.78 -4.08 46.27
CA LYS A 211 23.14 -5.22 47.13
C LYS A 211 23.71 -4.78 48.47
N ASP A 212 24.59 -3.80 48.47
CA ASP A 212 25.31 -3.38 49.68
C ASP A 212 24.44 -2.49 50.58
N ASP A 213 23.63 -1.61 49.98
CA ASP A 213 22.64 -0.79 50.71
C ASP A 213 21.55 -1.67 51.36
N ALA A 214 21.06 -2.68 50.64
CA ALA A 214 20.09 -3.64 51.17
C ALA A 214 20.67 -4.42 52.36
N LYS A 215 21.94 -4.87 52.29
CA LYS A 215 22.62 -5.52 53.42
C LYS A 215 22.74 -4.59 54.63
N GLY A 216 23.04 -3.30 54.39
CA GLY A 216 23.12 -2.28 55.43
C GLY A 216 21.79 -2.09 56.18
N MET A 217 20.69 -1.97 55.44
CA MET A 217 19.34 -1.83 56.01
C MET A 217 18.92 -3.05 56.84
N ILE A 218 19.12 -4.27 56.31
CA ILE A 218 18.79 -5.51 57.03
C ILE A 218 19.58 -5.61 58.35
N ARG A 219 20.85 -5.20 58.35
CA ARG A 219 21.69 -5.21 59.55
C ARG A 219 21.21 -4.23 60.61
N ASN A 220 20.75 -3.06 60.21
CA ASN A 220 20.22 -2.04 61.13
C ASN A 220 18.87 -2.44 61.72
N LEU A 221 18.02 -3.13 60.95
CA LEU A 221 16.78 -3.70 61.46
C LEU A 221 17.03 -4.83 62.46
N ARG A 222 17.99 -5.72 62.19
CA ARG A 222 18.37 -6.78 63.12
C ARG A 222 18.95 -6.25 64.44
N LYS A 223 19.52 -5.05 64.47
CA LYS A 223 20.03 -4.42 65.70
C LYS A 223 18.94 -3.71 66.53
N LYS A 224 17.78 -3.42 65.94
CA LYS A 224 16.65 -2.74 66.60
C LYS A 224 15.60 -3.71 67.13
N LEU A 225 15.64 -4.98 66.70
CA LEU A 225 14.93 -6.11 67.28
C LEU A 225 15.81 -6.76 68.34
#